data_AF-A0A4Q5RGJ6-F1
#
_entry.id   AF-A0A4Q5RGJ6-F1
#
_cell.length_a   1.000
_cell.length_b   1.000
_cell.length_c   1.000
_cell.angle_alpha   90.00
_cell.angle_beta   90.00
_cell.angle_gamma   90.00
#
_symmetry.space_group_name_H-M   'P 1'
#
loop_
_entity.id
_entity.type
_entity.pdbx_description
1 polymer ?
#
loop_
_entity_poly.entity_id
_entity_poly.type
_entity_poly.pdbx_seq_one_letter_code
_entity_poly.pdbx_strand_id
1 'polypeptide(L)' 'MKNEQAQRRIIAAALFPVKSASLVPSTYEQLLAEKYIQGSLTIYQSVELLEEYHRKHVSSAGPRHL' A
#
# COMPACT_ATOMS: atom_id res chain seq x y z
N MET A 1 9.37 -2.54 29.22
CA MET A 1 9.83 -2.74 27.82
C MET A 1 9.07 -3.82 27.02
N LYS A 2 8.33 -4.76 27.64
CA LYS A 2 7.61 -5.84 26.92
C LYS A 2 6.40 -5.39 26.06
N ASN A 3 5.79 -4.25 26.37
CA ASN A 3 4.51 -3.84 25.76
C ASN A 3 4.66 -3.15 24.39
N GLU A 4 5.76 -2.41 24.21
CA GLU A 4 5.99 -1.63 22.99
C GLU A 4 6.29 -2.52 21.77
N GLN A 5 7.04 -3.61 21.98
CA GLN A 5 7.29 -4.60 20.93
C GLN A 5 6.02 -5.36 20.53
N ALA A 6 5.14 -5.66 21.49
CA ALA A 6 3.85 -6.30 21.20
C ALA A 6 2.96 -5.36 20.37
N GLN A 7 2.90 -4.08 20.74
CA GLN A 7 2.15 -3.07 20.02
C GLN A 7 2.67 -2.88 18.58
N ARG A 8 4.00 -2.82 18.40
CA ARG A 8 4.62 -2.73 17.06
C ARG A 8 4.30 -3.96 16.20
N ARG A 9 4.27 -5.16 16.78
CA ARG A 9 3.93 -6.41 16.06
C ARG A 9 2.47 -6.46 15.65
N ILE A 10 1.56 -5.97 16.47
CA ILE A 10 0.12 -5.90 16.15
C ILE A 10 -0.11 -4.91 15.00
N ILE A 11 0.53 -3.74 15.05
CA ILE A 11 0.45 -2.75 13.97
C ILE A 11 1.00 -3.34 12.67
N ALA A 12 2.16 -4.01 12.71
CA ALA A 12 2.73 -4.65 11.53
C ALA A 12 1.82 -5.76 10.95
N ALA A 13 1.21 -6.59 11.81
CA ALA A 13 0.29 -7.64 11.36
C ALA A 13 -1.03 -7.08 10.77
N ALA A 14 -1.48 -5.93 11.27
CA ALA A 14 -2.65 -5.23 10.73
C ALA A 14 -2.33 -4.55 9.38
N LEU A 15 -1.10 -4.06 9.20
CA LEU A 15 -0.63 -3.47 7.95
C LEU A 15 -0.30 -4.52 6.88
N PHE A 16 0.11 -5.73 7.30
CA PHE A 16 0.49 -6.83 6.41
C PHE A 16 -0.28 -8.12 6.75
N PRO A 17 -1.61 -8.16 6.53
CA PRO A 17 -2.39 -9.36 6.78
C PRO A 17 -1.87 -10.50 5.90
N VAL A 18 -1.46 -11.59 6.55
CA VAL A 18 -0.71 -12.74 5.99
C VAL A 18 -1.55 -13.62 5.05
N LYS A 19 -2.58 -13.08 4.40
CA LYS A 19 -3.37 -13.82 3.41
C LYS A 19 -3.52 -13.03 2.12
N SER A 20 -2.82 -13.58 1.13
CA SER A 20 -3.22 -13.68 -0.29
C SER A 20 -2.37 -12.88 -1.27
N ALA A 21 -1.77 -13.65 -2.18
CA ALA A 21 -1.03 -13.26 -3.39
C ALA A 21 0.24 -12.45 -3.14
N SER A 22 1.38 -13.02 -3.55
CA SER A 22 2.72 -12.40 -3.64
C SER A 22 2.74 -10.88 -3.42
N LEU A 23 2.81 -10.47 -2.15
CA LEU A 23 2.62 -9.09 -1.67
C LEU A 23 3.91 -8.29 -1.84
N VAL A 24 4.53 -8.41 -3.01
CA VAL A 24 5.62 -7.49 -3.38
C VAL A 24 4.93 -6.23 -3.86
N PRO A 25 4.97 -5.12 -3.09
CA PRO A 25 4.42 -3.85 -3.56
C PRO A 25 5.08 -3.49 -4.89
N SER A 26 4.29 -2.99 -5.82
CA SER A 26 4.79 -2.46 -7.08
C SER A 26 5.83 -1.36 -6.82
N THR A 27 6.70 -1.10 -7.79
CA THR A 27 7.68 -0.01 -7.69
C THR A 27 7.03 1.33 -7.38
N TYR A 28 5.81 1.56 -7.87
CA TYR A 28 5.04 2.77 -7.59
C TYR A 28 4.59 2.85 -6.13
N GLU A 29 4.06 1.75 -5.58
CA GLU A 29 3.68 1.66 -4.17
C GLU A 29 4.89 1.84 -3.23
N GLN A 30 6.05 1.29 -3.60
CA GLN A 30 7.30 1.47 -2.85
C GLN A 30 7.75 2.94 -2.85
N LEU A 31 7.66 3.63 -3.99
CA LEU A 31 8.03 5.04 -4.10
C LEU A 31 7.10 5.96 -3.29
N LEU A 32 5.78 5.71 -3.33
CA LEU A 32 4.83 6.46 -2.52
C LEU A 32 5.10 6.27 -1.02
N ALA A 33 5.39 5.03 -0.60
CA ALA A 33 5.76 4.74 0.78
C ALA A 33 7.04 5.49 1.20
N GLU A 34 8.07 5.54 0.34
CA GLU A 34 9.29 6.30 0.61
C GLU A 34 9.00 7.80 0.77
N LYS A 35 8.18 8.38 -0.11
CA LYS A 35 7.80 9.81 -0.05
C LYS A 35 6.98 10.15 1.19
N TYR A 36 6.13 9.23 1.63
CA TYR A 36 5.41 9.36 2.90
C TYR A 36 6.38 9.33 4.11
N ILE A 37 7.30 8.37 4.15
CA ILE A 37 8.30 8.25 5.22
C ILE A 37 9.21 9.48 5.28
N GLN A 38 9.58 10.05 4.13
CA GLN A 38 10.36 11.29 4.03
C GLN A 38 9.57 12.55 4.40
N GLY A 39 8.27 12.44 4.69
CA GLY A 39 7.39 13.58 5.00
C GLY A 39 7.10 14.49 3.80
N SER A 40 7.46 14.05 2.58
CA SER A 40 7.16 14.79 1.35
C SER A 40 5.69 14.63 0.92
N LEU A 41 5.04 13.55 1.37
CA LEU A 41 3.61 13.32 1.20
C LEU A 41 2.94 13.06 2.54
N THR A 42 1.74 13.59 2.70
CA THR A 42 0.83 13.15 3.77
C THR A 42 0.24 11.79 3.42
N ILE A 43 -0.32 11.12 4.43
CA ILE A 43 -1.02 9.85 4.21
C ILE A 43 -2.21 10.02 3.25
N TYR A 44 -2.94 11.13 3.33
CA TYR A 44 -4.08 11.43 2.46
C TYR A 44 -3.65 11.57 0.99
N GLN A 45 -2.57 12.31 0.73
CA GLN A 45 -2.03 12.46 -0.63
C GLN A 45 -1.51 11.14 -1.19
N SER A 46 -0.90 10.32 -0.33
CA SER A 46 -0.39 8.99 -0.74
C SER A 46 -1.54 8.05 -1.14
N VAL A 47 -2.65 8.09 -0.40
CA VAL A 47 -3.86 7.32 -0.72
C VAL A 47 -4.49 7.81 -2.02
N GLU A 48 -4.65 9.12 -2.19
CA GLU A 48 -5.24 9.70 -3.41
C GLU A 48 -4.45 9.31 -4.67
N LEU A 49 -3.11 9.40 -4.61
CA LEU A 49 -2.21 9.01 -5.69
C LEU A 49 -2.24 7.50 -5.98
N LEU A 50 -2.45 6.67 -4.96
CA LEU A 50 -2.58 5.24 -5.12
C LEU A 50 -3.92 4.86 -5.78
N GLU A 51 -5.01 5.48 -5.36
CA GLU A 51 -6.32 5.28 -5.97
C GLU A 51 -6.35 5.76 -7.43
N GLU A 52 -5.72 6.90 -7.72
CA GLU A 52 -5.61 7.40 -9.10
C GLU A 52 -4.84 6.41 -9.99
N TYR A 53 -3.73 5.89 -9.49
CA TYR A 53 -2.95 4.88 -10.17
C TYR A 53 -3.79 3.63 -10.46
N HIS A 54 -4.55 3.13 -9.48
CA HIS A 54 -5.46 2.01 -9.70
C HIS A 54 -6.56 2.33 -10.71
N ARG A 55 -7.17 3.52 -10.69
CA ARG A 55 -8.19 3.91 -11.68
C ARG A 55 -7.63 3.88 -13.12
N LYS A 56 -6.41 4.40 -13.31
CA LYS A 56 -5.74 4.47 -14.62
C LYS A 56 -5.26 3.11 -15.14
N HIS A 57 -4.80 2.24 -14.25
CA HIS A 57 -4.19 0.96 -14.63
C HIS A 57 -5.17 -0.23 -14.59
N VAL A 58 -6.24 -0.15 -13.80
CA VAL A 58 -7.32 -1.17 -13.79
C VAL A 58 -8.33 -0.95 -14.92
N SER A 59 -8.47 0.28 -15.44
CA SER A 59 -9.27 0.55 -16.65
C SER A 59 -8.66 -0.04 -17.94
N SER A 60 -7.44 -0.57 -17.90
CA SER A 60 -6.82 -1.33 -19.00
C SER A 60 -7.09 -2.85 -18.93
N ALA A 61 -7.97 -3.29 -18.02
CA ALA A 61 -8.55 -4.63 -18.03
C ALA A 61 -10.02 -4.55 -18.50
N GLY A 62 -10.22 -4.19 -19.77
CA GLY A 62 -11.53 -4.27 -20.42
C GLY A 62 -12.11 -5.70 -20.37
N PRO A 63 -13.44 -5.87 -20.39
CA PRO A 63 -14.07 -7.16 -20.27
C PRO A 63 -13.64 -8.05 -21.45
N ARG A 64 -13.09 -9.22 -21.15
CA ARG A 64 -12.99 -10.33 -22.13
C ARG A 64 -14.40 -10.82 -22.40
N HIS A 65 -15.07 -10.18 -23.36
CA HIS A 65 -16.21 -10.75 -24.07
C HIS A 65 -15.67 -11.63 -25.19
N LEU A 66 -15.71 -12.95 -25.00
CA LEU A 66 -15.90 -13.97 -26.04
C LEU A 66 -16.57 -15.19 -25.39
#